data_AF-A0A6M6BHA4-F1
#
_entry.id   AF-A0A6M6BHA4-F1
#
_cell.length_a   1.000
_cell.length_b   1.000
_cell.length_c   1.000
_cell.angle_alpha   90.00
_cell.angle_beta   90.00
_cell.angle_gamma   90.00
#
_symmetry.space_group_name_H-M   'P 1'
#
loop_
_entity.id
_entity.type
_entity.pdbx_description
1 polymer ?
#
loop_
_entity_poly.entity_id
_entity_poly.type
_entity_poly.pdbx_seq_one_letter_code
_entity_poly.pdbx_strand_id
1 'polypeptide(L)' 'MNDWRHWVYLLQARKGKESTESKGVQQPIRFEDYNAMLSSSHALVHEGDAYEAIRRMAKTGGYFQAVWSKKA' A
#
# COMPACT_ATOMS: atom_id res chain seq x y z
N MET A 1 -18.40 -7.23 -17.39
CA MET A 1 -17.63 -5.97 -17.56
C MET A 1 -17.01 -5.68 -16.20
N ASN A 2 -15.69 -5.86 -16.03
CA ASN A 2 -15.04 -5.67 -14.74
C ASN A 2 -15.08 -4.18 -14.37
N ASP A 3 -15.88 -3.81 -13.39
CA ASP A 3 -15.92 -2.44 -12.89
C ASP A 3 -14.74 -2.25 -11.93
N TRP A 4 -13.65 -1.66 -12.44
CA TRP A 4 -12.42 -1.41 -11.68
C TRP A 4 -12.64 -0.45 -10.50
N ARG A 5 -13.80 0.22 -10.44
CA ARG A 5 -14.25 1.06 -9.31
C ARG A 5 -14.39 0.31 -7.98
N HIS A 6 -14.32 -1.01 -8.00
CA HIS A 6 -14.40 -1.83 -6.80
C HIS A 6 -13.04 -2.21 -6.19
N TRP A 7 -11.93 -1.88 -6.82
CA TRP A 7 -10.63 -2.44 -6.41
C TRP A 7 -9.62 -1.33 -6.12
N VAL A 8 -8.91 -1.47 -5.00
CA VAL A 8 -7.77 -0.62 -4.64
C VAL A 8 -6.52 -1.49 -4.65
N TYR A 9 -5.52 -1.10 -5.43
CA TYR A 9 -4.18 -1.70 -5.42
C TYR A 9 -3.18 -0.66 -4.90
N LEU A 10 -2.33 -1.06 -3.95
CA LEU A 10 -1.26 -0.21 -3.42
C LEU A 10 0.07 -0.96 -3.42
N LEU A 11 1.11 -0.28 -3.92
CA LEU A 11 2.51 -0.68 -3.81
C LEU A 11 3.27 0.47 -3.15
N GLN A 12 3.84 0.24 -1.97
CA GLN A 12 4.46 1.32 -1.18
C GLN A 12 5.68 0.83 -0.40
N ALA A 13 6.66 1.72 -0.21
CA ALA A 13 7.82 1.45 0.64
C ALA A 13 7.39 1.27 2.11
N ARG A 14 7.82 0.20 2.77
CA ARG A 14 7.55 -0.11 4.19
C ARG A 14 8.03 0.99 5.14
N LYS A 15 9.10 1.70 4.78
CA LYS A 15 9.66 2.80 5.57
C LYS A 15 9.09 4.18 5.20
N GLY A 16 8.13 4.23 4.27
CA GLY A 16 7.71 5.47 3.63
C GLY A 16 8.83 6.11 2.81
N LYS A 17 8.55 7.29 2.23
CA LYS A 17 9.56 8.09 1.54
C LYS A 17 10.06 9.15 2.52
N GLU A 18 11.33 9.09 2.90
CA GLU A 18 11.97 10.19 3.64
C GLU A 18 11.92 11.43 2.76
N SER A 19 11.27 12.49 3.25
CA SER A 19 11.30 13.81 2.61
C SER A 19 12.46 14.60 3.21
N THR A 20 13.37 15.07 2.37
CA THR A 20 14.45 15.98 2.78
C THR A 20 13.97 17.43 2.92
N GLU A 21 12.72 17.72 2.56
CA GLU A 21 12.13 19.06 2.65
C GLU A 21 11.41 19.28 3.99
N SER A 22 11.56 20.48 4.55
CA SER A 22 10.96 20.94 5.81
C SER A 22 9.41 20.95 5.81
N LYS A 23 8.79 20.71 4.64
CA LYS A 23 7.37 20.41 4.47
C LYS A 23 7.21 19.01 3.87
N GLY A 24 7.36 18.01 4.72
CA GLY A 24 7.17 16.60 4.38
C GLY A 24 6.32 15.90 5.44
N VAL A 25 5.75 14.75 5.06
CA VAL A 25 4.98 13.91 5.99
C VAL A 25 5.92 13.52 7.15
N GLN A 26 5.67 14.04 8.35
CA GLN A 26 6.52 13.80 9.54
C GLN A 26 6.51 12.33 9.98
N GLN A 27 5.42 11.60 9.68
CA GLN A 27 5.27 10.20 10.04
C GLN A 27 5.02 9.37 8.77
N PRO A 28 5.88 8.37 8.46
CA PRO A 28 5.64 7.45 7.36
C PRO A 28 4.27 6.79 7.47
N ILE A 29 3.45 6.89 6.42
CA ILE A 29 2.18 6.15 6.31
C ILE A 29 2.50 4.67 6.07
N ARG A 30 2.00 3.81 6.94
CA ARG A 30 2.21 2.35 6.93
C ARG A 30 1.00 1.63 6.35
N PHE A 31 1.13 0.32 6.14
CA PHE A 31 0.02 -0.51 5.65
C PHE A 31 -1.23 -0.41 6.53
N GLU A 32 -1.03 -0.41 7.86
CA GLU A 32 -2.11 -0.37 8.84
C GLU A 32 -2.96 0.90 8.70
N ASP A 33 -2.35 2.03 8.34
CA ASP A 33 -3.04 3.30 8.10
C ASP A 33 -3.97 3.20 6.89
N TYR A 34 -3.50 2.59 5.80
CA TYR A 34 -4.33 2.34 4.60
C TYR A 34 -5.45 1.36 4.89
N ASN A 35 -5.17 0.29 5.62
CA ASN A 35 -6.17 -0.70 5.97
C ASN A 35 -7.26 -0.10 6.87
N ALA A 36 -6.88 0.73 7.85
CA ALA A 36 -7.82 1.46 8.68
C ALA A 36 -8.68 2.43 7.86
N MET A 37 -8.07 3.21 6.97
CA MET A 37 -8.76 4.17 6.10
C MET A 37 -9.80 3.49 5.20
N LEU A 38 -9.48 2.32 4.65
CA LEU A 38 -10.34 1.58 3.71
C LEU A 38 -11.37 0.68 4.40
N SER A 39 -11.18 0.39 5.70
CA SER A 39 -11.97 -0.60 6.45
C SER A 39 -13.49 -0.41 6.40
N SER A 40 -13.99 0.82 6.19
CA SER A 40 -15.42 1.12 6.14
C SER A 40 -16.08 0.69 4.81
N SER A 41 -15.33 0.70 3.71
CA SER A 41 -15.88 0.54 2.35
C SER A 41 -15.30 -0.65 1.58
N HIS A 42 -14.11 -1.11 1.95
CA HIS A 42 -13.41 -2.20 1.28
C HIS A 42 -12.93 -3.26 2.27
N ALA A 43 -12.81 -4.49 1.80
CA ALA A 43 -12.19 -5.61 2.50
C ALA A 43 -10.82 -5.87 1.89
N LEU A 44 -9.83 -6.16 2.74
CA LEU A 44 -8.51 -6.59 2.29
C LEU A 44 -8.64 -7.97 1.63
N VAL A 45 -8.14 -8.07 0.41
CA VAL A 45 -8.12 -9.31 -0.38
C VAL A 45 -6.74 -9.95 -0.33
N HIS A 46 -5.68 -9.14 -0.41
CA HIS A 46 -4.31 -9.63 -0.38
C HIS A 46 -3.38 -8.60 0.24
N GLU A 47 -2.43 -9.06 1.04
CA GLU A 47 -1.25 -8.32 1.49
C GLU A 47 -0.03 -9.23 1.31
N GLY A 48 1.09 -8.66 0.85
CA GLY A 48 2.34 -9.39 0.76
C GLY A 48 3.54 -8.47 0.60
N ASP A 49 4.73 -9.05 0.77
CA ASP A 49 5.95 -8.37 0.32
C ASP A 49 5.91 -8.22 -1.20
N ALA A 50 6.27 -7.03 -1.69
CA ALA A 50 6.40 -6.77 -3.13
C ALA A 50 7.66 -7.41 -3.74
N TYR A 51 8.19 -8.46 -3.11
CA TYR A 51 9.37 -9.21 -3.55
C TYR A 51 9.15 -9.82 -4.94
N GLU A 52 7.93 -10.33 -5.18
CA GLU A 52 7.47 -10.90 -6.45
C GLU A 52 7.38 -9.84 -7.55
N ALA A 53 7.01 -8.60 -7.22
CA ALA A 53 6.72 -7.58 -8.22
C ALA A 53 8.01 -7.10 -8.92
N ILE A 54 9.07 -6.75 -8.19
CA ILE A 54 10.32 -6.22 -8.78
C ILE A 54 11.54 -6.58 -7.90
N ARG A 55 12.36 -7.56 -8.33
CA ARG A 55 13.64 -7.96 -7.66
C ARG A 55 14.59 -6.78 -7.35
N ARG A 56 14.52 -5.68 -8.11
CA ARG A 56 15.29 -4.45 -7.86
C ARG A 56 14.83 -3.70 -6.60
N MET A 57 13.55 -3.74 -6.24
CA MET A 57 13.01 -3.09 -5.03
C MET A 57 13.27 -3.94 -3.77
N ALA A 58 13.45 -5.24 -3.90
CA ALA A 58 13.82 -6.11 -2.79
C ALA A 58 15.19 -5.73 -2.17
N LYS A 59 16.12 -5.19 -2.98
CA LYS A 59 17.46 -4.77 -2.50
C LYS A 59 17.43 -3.63 -1.50
N THR A 60 16.36 -2.81 -1.48
CA THR A 60 16.23 -1.70 -0.52
C THR A 60 15.52 -2.11 0.77
N GLY A 61 15.11 -3.37 0.91
CA GLY A 61 14.57 -3.89 2.16
C GLY A 61 13.22 -3.31 2.56
N GLY A 62 12.21 -3.40 1.69
CA GLY A 62 10.83 -3.33 2.16
C GLY A 62 9.93 -2.46 1.32
N TYR A 63 9.27 -3.08 0.35
CA TYR A 63 8.02 -2.59 -0.21
C TYR A 63 6.94 -3.63 0.09
N PHE A 64 5.74 -3.17 0.40
CA PHE A 64 4.57 -4.03 0.51
C PHE A 64 3.63 -3.79 -0.67
N GLN A 65 2.87 -4.82 -1.02
CA GLN A 65 1.75 -4.72 -1.95
C GLN A 65 0.47 -5.16 -1.24
N ALA A 66 -0.64 -4.49 -1.55
CA ALA A 66 -1.93 -4.85 -1.02
C ALA A 66 -3.07 -4.56 -1.99
N VAL A 67 -4.11 -5.38 -1.90
CA VAL A 67 -5.32 -5.31 -2.72
C VAL A 67 -6.53 -5.29 -1.81
N TRP A 68 -7.43 -4.33 -2.03
CA TRP A 68 -8.74 -4.29 -1.38
C TRP A 68 -9.85 -4.35 -2.42
N SER A 69 -10.98 -4.96 -2.07
CA SER A 69 -12.19 -4.97 -2.87
C SER A 69 -13.34 -4.33 -2.10
N LYS A 70 -14.23 -3.62 -2.80
CA LYS A 70 -15.44 -3.04 -2.21
C LYS A 70 -16.24 -4.14 -1.50
N LYS A 71 -16.73 -3.84 -0.30
CA LYS A 71 -17.65 -4.73 0.40
C LYS A 71 -18.95 -4.86 -0.42
N ALA A 72 -19.49 -6.07 -0.46
CA ALA A 72 -20.79 -6.34 -1.07
C ALA A 72 -21.91 -5.62 -0.31
#